data_AF-A0A9Q0N8R5-F1
#
_entry.id   AF-A0A9Q0N8R5-F1
#
_cell.length_a   1.000
_cell.length_b   1.000
_cell.length_c   1.000
_cell.angle_alpha   90.00
_cell.angle_beta   90.00
_cell.angle_gamma   90.00
#
_symmetry.space_group_name_H-M   'P 1'
#
loop_
_entity.id
_entity.type
_entity.pdbx_description
1 polymer ?
#
loop_
_entity_poly.entity_id
_entity_poly.type
_entity_poly.pdbx_seq_one_letter_code
_entity_poly.pdbx_strand_id
1 'polypeptide(L)'
;MVINEANIKSPTTAIHYNFWLNLYKPKGISSAKLVSIVKKVFPTHKVGHCGTLDVEAEGVLPIAVGEATKLVRVLVDTKKTYIFTIQFGKKTDTADSSGKVLMSTDMIPNYEQCVSICKNFTGILAQYPPAFSAIKVNGVRSYKLARQNSRKELPILAPRNITIYKLECLNFNPLKREATYKAECSKGTYIRTLGEDIALSLQSLAFVVELRRSKVGLFTASDAIKLIELDLTNQEIIRELLIINSIKIEAVLDGILVLDVTLEQATKIVYGQKCYFDHLNDTDLIWIRCNGKLLAIERKQQIIAQYAKSENDTGSDEVVCAILTERINNLTEHFKTNHKDFSSRRGLLMLVGRRRKLLNYIKKKSLSNYLAFINKLGIRK
;
A
#
# COMPACT_ATOMS: atom_id res chain seq x y z
N MET A 1 60.72 19.04 -16.94
CA MET A 1 59.92 19.50 -15.79
C MET A 1 58.73 18.55 -15.68
N VAL A 2 58.92 17.47 -14.93
CA VAL A 2 57.93 16.41 -14.71
C VAL A 2 57.04 16.90 -13.57
N ILE A 3 55.74 17.03 -13.83
CA ILE A 3 54.78 17.45 -12.81
C ILE A 3 54.29 16.16 -12.13
N ASN A 4 54.62 16.05 -10.84
CA ASN A 4 54.33 14.93 -9.94
C ASN A 4 52.86 14.54 -9.93
N GLU A 5 52.59 13.24 -10.12
CA GLU A 5 51.36 12.56 -9.72
C GLU A 5 51.29 12.47 -8.20
N ALA A 6 50.78 13.53 -7.56
CA ALA A 6 50.47 13.53 -6.14
C ALA A 6 49.02 13.10 -5.91
N ASN A 7 48.84 11.85 -5.47
CA ASN A 7 47.78 11.39 -4.56
C ASN A 7 46.38 11.99 -4.75
N ILE A 8 45.69 11.59 -5.82
CA ILE A 8 44.22 11.50 -5.74
C ILE A 8 43.94 10.23 -4.94
N LYS A 9 43.75 10.38 -3.62
CA LYS A 9 43.09 9.36 -2.82
C LYS A 9 41.75 9.08 -3.51
N SER A 10 41.61 7.91 -4.10
CA SER A 10 40.33 7.42 -4.59
C SER A 10 39.30 7.59 -3.46
N PRO A 11 38.19 8.33 -3.65
CA PRO A 11 37.14 8.35 -2.64
C PRO A 11 36.72 6.90 -2.45
N THR A 12 36.80 6.41 -1.21
CA THR A 12 36.21 5.13 -0.81
C THR A 12 34.80 5.11 -1.39
N THR A 13 34.56 4.28 -2.40
CA THR A 13 33.28 4.19 -3.10
C THR A 13 32.27 3.66 -2.10
N ALA A 14 31.60 4.57 -1.39
CA ALA A 14 30.55 4.21 -0.45
C ALA A 14 29.52 3.40 -1.22
N ILE A 15 29.36 2.12 -0.84
CA ILE A 15 28.37 1.25 -1.47
C ILE A 15 26.99 1.84 -1.14
N HIS A 16 26.30 2.32 -2.17
CA HIS A 16 24.97 2.90 -2.05
C HIS A 16 23.90 1.81 -2.26
N TYR A 17 23.30 1.36 -1.16
CA TYR A 17 22.21 0.38 -1.15
C TYR A 17 20.86 1.05 -1.35
N ASN A 18 20.21 0.74 -2.47
CA ASN A 18 18.92 1.31 -2.87
C ASN A 18 17.96 0.20 -3.28
N PHE A 19 17.20 -0.32 -2.32
CA PHE A 19 16.33 -1.47 -2.56
C PHE A 19 15.20 -1.56 -1.54
N TRP A 20 14.31 -2.50 -1.81
CA TRP A 20 13.25 -2.96 -0.93
C TRP A 20 13.63 -4.28 -0.27
N LEU A 21 13.13 -4.50 0.94
CA LEU A 21 13.20 -5.78 1.64
C LEU A 21 11.78 -6.22 1.98
N ASN A 22 11.48 -7.50 1.71
CA ASN A 22 10.25 -8.13 2.13
C ASN A 22 10.45 -8.78 3.50
N LEU A 23 10.07 -8.12 4.59
CA LEU A 23 10.27 -8.68 5.93
C LEU A 23 8.97 -9.16 6.56
N TYR A 24 9.05 -10.21 7.37
CA TYR A 24 7.96 -10.67 8.20
C TYR A 24 8.11 -10.12 9.62
N LYS A 25 7.09 -9.41 10.11
CA LYS A 25 7.01 -8.97 11.51
C LYS A 25 6.27 -10.04 12.32
N PRO A 26 6.90 -10.71 13.30
CA PRO A 26 6.18 -11.58 14.22
C PRO A 26 5.31 -10.77 15.19
N LYS A 27 4.38 -11.45 15.88
CA LYS A 27 3.62 -10.85 16.99
C LYS A 27 4.56 -10.45 18.13
N GLY A 28 4.16 -9.47 18.94
CA GLY A 28 4.89 -9.05 20.14
C GLY A 28 6.01 -8.02 19.92
N ILE A 29 6.37 -7.70 18.68
CA ILE A 29 7.35 -6.64 18.38
C ILE A 29 6.74 -5.49 17.58
N SER A 30 7.26 -4.27 17.78
CA SER A 30 6.80 -3.11 17.03
C SER A 30 7.41 -3.06 15.63
N SER A 31 6.69 -2.45 14.67
CA SER A 31 7.25 -2.19 13.32
C SER A 31 8.56 -1.39 13.38
N ALA A 32 8.69 -0.47 14.34
CA ALA A 32 9.89 0.34 14.56
C ALA A 32 11.09 -0.51 15.00
N LYS A 33 10.87 -1.59 15.76
CA LYS A 33 11.94 -2.53 16.14
C LYS A 33 12.54 -3.19 14.91
N LEU A 34 11.72 -3.65 13.96
CA LEU A 34 12.21 -4.25 12.73
C LEU A 34 13.02 -3.25 11.87
N VAL A 35 12.54 -2.01 11.77
CA VAL A 35 13.30 -0.92 11.13
C VAL A 35 14.64 -0.68 11.83
N SER A 36 14.68 -0.72 13.16
CA SER A 36 15.92 -0.51 13.92
C SER A 36 16.96 -1.59 13.66
N ILE A 37 16.54 -2.84 13.46
CA ILE A 37 17.44 -3.95 13.09
C ILE A 37 18.07 -3.67 11.73
N VAL A 38 17.26 -3.33 10.72
CA VAL A 38 17.76 -3.00 9.37
C VAL A 38 18.69 -1.78 9.40
N LYS A 39 18.38 -0.76 10.21
CA LYS A 39 19.26 0.41 10.39
C LYS A 39 20.63 0.05 10.95
N LYS A 40 20.72 -0.91 11.87
CA LYS A 40 22.03 -1.38 12.38
C LYS A 40 22.86 -2.04 11.28
N VAL A 41 22.20 -2.81 10.41
CA VAL A 41 22.83 -3.50 9.28
C VAL A 41 23.27 -2.52 8.19
N PHE A 42 22.52 -1.43 7.96
CA PHE A 42 22.83 -0.39 6.96
C PHE A 42 22.93 1.00 7.60
N PRO A 43 23.96 1.28 8.42
CA PRO A 43 24.01 2.45 9.30
C PRO A 43 24.08 3.79 8.56
N THR A 44 24.65 3.80 7.35
CA THR A 44 24.78 4.99 6.50
C THR A 44 23.54 5.26 5.63
N HIS A 45 22.51 4.42 5.71
CA HIS A 45 21.36 4.48 4.80
C HIS A 45 20.08 4.89 5.52
N LYS A 46 19.25 5.67 4.83
CA LYS A 46 17.89 5.96 5.29
C LYS A 46 17.06 4.68 5.20
N VAL A 47 16.32 4.36 6.27
CA VAL A 47 15.45 3.18 6.32
C VAL A 47 14.04 3.59 6.73
N GLY A 48 13.03 3.13 5.98
CA GLY A 48 11.61 3.36 6.22
C GLY A 48 10.78 2.11 5.97
N HIS A 49 9.48 2.15 6.29
CA HIS A 49 8.57 1.02 6.07
C HIS A 49 7.23 1.47 5.46
N CYS A 50 6.51 0.56 4.81
CA CYS A 50 5.25 0.85 4.12
C CYS A 50 4.01 0.38 4.88
N GLY A 51 3.67 1.14 5.92
CA GLY A 51 2.45 0.93 6.71
C GLY A 51 2.72 0.14 7.99
N THR A 52 2.41 0.76 9.12
CA THR A 52 2.59 0.19 10.47
C THR A 52 1.71 -1.04 10.65
N LEU A 53 2.26 -2.08 11.26
CA LEU A 53 1.50 -3.16 11.91
C LEU A 53 1.51 -2.94 13.41
N ASP A 54 0.35 -3.18 14.04
CA ASP A 54 0.20 -3.21 15.49
C ASP A 54 1.12 -4.27 16.10
N VAL A 55 1.41 -4.15 17.41
CA VAL A 55 2.32 -5.07 18.11
C VAL A 55 1.79 -6.49 18.08
N GLU A 56 0.49 -6.66 18.33
CA GLU A 56 -0.24 -7.95 18.33
C GLU A 56 -0.49 -8.51 16.92
N ALA A 57 -0.34 -7.67 15.89
CA ALA A 57 -0.45 -8.12 14.51
C ALA A 57 0.87 -8.73 14.03
N GLU A 58 0.80 -9.62 13.06
CA GLU A 58 1.97 -10.16 12.36
C GLU A 58 1.83 -10.01 10.84
N GLY A 59 2.88 -10.43 10.13
CA GLY A 59 2.85 -10.55 8.69
C GLY A 59 3.78 -9.61 7.97
N VAL A 60 3.48 -9.38 6.70
CA VAL A 60 4.41 -8.74 5.77
C VAL A 60 4.58 -7.24 6.08
N LEU A 61 5.83 -6.77 6.11
CA LEU A 61 6.23 -5.40 6.33
C LEU A 61 7.34 -5.02 5.34
N PRO A 62 6.97 -4.40 4.19
CA PRO A 62 7.97 -3.92 3.24
C PRO A 62 8.82 -2.81 3.86
N ILE A 63 10.14 -2.98 3.79
CA ILE A 63 11.15 -2.01 4.26
C ILE A 63 11.86 -1.41 3.06
N ALA A 64 12.02 -0.10 3.05
CA ALA A 64 12.78 0.65 2.06
C ALA A 64 14.16 1.03 2.62
N VAL A 65 15.21 0.83 1.84
CA VAL A 65 16.59 1.22 2.15
C VAL A 65 17.10 2.22 1.11
N GLY A 66 17.76 3.28 1.57
CA GLY A 66 18.33 4.34 0.74
C GLY A 66 17.26 5.13 -0.02
N GLU A 67 17.47 5.29 -1.32
CA GLU A 67 16.60 6.03 -2.22
C GLU A 67 15.19 5.42 -2.34
N ALA A 68 15.04 4.11 -2.06
CA ALA A 68 13.72 3.46 -2.04
C ALA A 68 12.77 4.11 -1.02
N THR A 69 13.30 4.81 -0.01
CA THR A 69 12.47 5.51 0.98
C THR A 69 11.66 6.66 0.37
N LYS A 70 12.07 7.20 -0.78
CA LYS A 70 11.30 8.20 -1.55
C LYS A 70 10.01 7.60 -2.13
N LEU A 71 9.99 6.27 -2.34
CA LEU A 71 8.90 5.54 -2.97
C LEU A 71 7.89 4.94 -1.98
N VAL A 72 8.09 5.14 -0.68
CA VAL A 72 7.20 4.62 0.38
C VAL A 72 5.75 5.05 0.17
N ARG A 73 5.51 6.28 -0.27
CA ARG A 73 4.15 6.80 -0.52
C ARG A 73 3.41 6.02 -1.60
N VAL A 74 4.11 5.58 -2.65
CA VAL A 74 3.54 4.79 -3.74
C VAL A 74 3.03 3.45 -3.20
N LEU A 75 3.85 2.76 -2.42
CA LEU A 75 3.49 1.44 -1.89
C LEU A 75 2.44 1.52 -0.77
N VAL A 76 2.43 2.57 0.06
CA VAL A 76 1.41 2.78 1.08
C VAL A 76 0.00 2.89 0.46
N ASP A 77 -0.12 3.38 -0.77
CA ASP A 77 -1.40 3.57 -1.46
C ASP A 77 -1.94 2.30 -2.14
N THR A 78 -1.12 1.26 -2.27
CA THR A 78 -1.55 -0.03 -2.83
C THR A 78 -2.59 -0.72 -1.95
N LYS A 79 -3.23 -1.76 -2.48
CA LYS A 79 -4.12 -2.61 -1.69
C LYS A 79 -3.34 -3.45 -0.68
N LYS A 80 -3.99 -3.78 0.43
CA LYS A 80 -3.47 -4.70 1.45
C LYS A 80 -4.43 -5.86 1.64
N THR A 81 -3.89 -7.02 1.94
CA THR A 81 -4.68 -8.20 2.29
C THR A 81 -4.38 -8.62 3.72
N TYR A 82 -5.43 -8.83 4.49
CA TYR A 82 -5.38 -9.27 5.88
C TYR A 82 -6.16 -10.56 6.04
N ILE A 83 -5.65 -11.43 6.90
CA ILE A 83 -6.38 -12.56 7.48
C ILE A 83 -6.50 -12.24 8.96
N PHE A 84 -7.71 -12.26 9.49
CA PHE A 84 -7.95 -11.90 10.89
C PHE A 84 -9.06 -12.75 11.48
N THR A 85 -8.94 -13.06 12.76
CA THR A 85 -9.93 -13.81 13.52
C THR A 85 -10.51 -12.89 14.58
N ILE A 86 -11.84 -12.82 14.66
CA ILE A 86 -12.57 -12.13 15.72
C ILE A 86 -13.22 -13.15 16.64
N GLN A 87 -13.25 -12.86 17.94
CA GLN A 87 -14.04 -13.59 18.92
C GLN A 87 -15.30 -12.81 19.27
N PHE A 88 -16.47 -13.43 19.10
CA PHE A 88 -17.77 -12.85 19.40
C PHE A 88 -18.14 -12.94 20.88
N GLY A 89 -19.07 -12.06 21.30
CA GLY A 89 -19.66 -12.01 22.62
C GLY A 89 -18.97 -11.07 23.60
N LYS A 90 -17.87 -10.40 23.22
CA LYS A 90 -17.16 -9.47 24.10
C LYS A 90 -16.61 -8.28 23.31
N LYS A 91 -16.54 -7.12 23.97
CA LYS A 91 -15.85 -5.92 23.48
C LYS A 91 -14.69 -5.58 24.39
N THR A 92 -13.54 -5.22 23.83
CA THR A 92 -12.37 -4.74 24.58
C THR A 92 -12.07 -3.27 24.30
N ASP A 93 -11.33 -2.61 25.18
CA ASP A 93 -10.94 -1.20 25.04
C ASP A 93 -9.94 -0.92 23.90
N THR A 94 -9.15 -1.92 23.49
CA THR A 94 -8.20 -1.83 22.37
C THR A 94 -8.73 -2.42 21.07
N ALA A 95 -9.93 -3.02 21.09
CA ALA A 95 -10.52 -3.80 20.00
C ALA A 95 -9.66 -5.01 19.56
N ASP A 96 -8.76 -5.47 20.43
CA ASP A 96 -7.96 -6.68 20.26
C ASP A 96 -7.79 -7.43 21.59
N SER A 97 -7.13 -8.59 21.54
CA SER A 97 -6.92 -9.49 22.67
C SER A 97 -6.04 -8.94 23.78
N SER A 98 -5.33 -7.82 23.55
CA SER A 98 -4.51 -7.18 24.59
C SER A 98 -5.31 -6.27 25.53
N GLY A 99 -6.55 -5.95 25.15
CA GLY A 99 -7.42 -5.04 25.87
C GLY A 99 -8.20 -5.68 27.02
N LYS A 100 -8.74 -4.82 27.88
CA LYS A 100 -9.66 -5.23 28.95
C LYS A 100 -11.08 -5.34 28.40
N VAL A 101 -11.82 -6.36 28.85
CA VAL A 101 -13.24 -6.51 28.49
C VAL A 101 -14.04 -5.37 29.10
N LEU A 102 -14.80 -4.67 28.25
CA LEU A 102 -15.69 -3.57 28.63
C LEU A 102 -17.15 -4.01 28.70
N MET A 103 -17.56 -4.88 27.79
CA MET A 103 -18.95 -5.34 27.63
C MET A 103 -18.97 -6.77 27.13
N SER A 104 -20.06 -7.49 27.42
CA SER A 104 -20.31 -8.84 26.94
C SER A 104 -21.75 -9.02 26.47
N THR A 105 -21.96 -10.01 25.61
CA THR A 105 -23.27 -10.45 25.12
C THR A 105 -23.23 -11.94 24.80
N ASP A 106 -24.39 -12.60 24.89
CA ASP A 106 -24.56 -14.01 24.50
C ASP A 106 -25.06 -14.16 23.05
N MET A 107 -25.29 -13.05 22.35
CA MET A 107 -25.64 -13.05 20.93
C MET A 107 -24.44 -13.46 20.09
N ILE A 108 -24.34 -14.76 19.74
CA ILE A 108 -23.27 -15.30 18.90
C ILE A 108 -23.84 -15.69 17.52
N PRO A 109 -23.32 -15.13 16.43
CA PRO A 109 -23.79 -15.49 15.09
C PRO A 109 -23.36 -16.91 14.72
N ASN A 110 -24.14 -17.55 13.85
CA ASN A 110 -23.74 -18.80 13.22
C ASN A 110 -22.85 -18.55 11.97
N TYR A 111 -22.32 -19.62 11.38
CA TYR A 111 -21.46 -19.52 10.20
C TYR A 111 -22.15 -18.85 9.00
N GLU A 112 -23.41 -19.16 8.73
CA GLU A 112 -24.16 -18.60 7.60
C GLU A 112 -24.35 -17.08 7.74
N GLN A 113 -24.59 -16.60 8.95
CA GLN A 113 -24.64 -15.17 9.28
C GLN A 113 -23.27 -14.51 9.05
N CYS A 114 -22.18 -15.14 9.50
CA CYS A 114 -20.81 -14.65 9.28
C CYS A 114 -20.43 -14.58 7.78
N VAL A 115 -20.89 -15.53 6.97
CA VAL A 115 -20.68 -15.50 5.52
C VAL A 115 -21.55 -14.42 4.86
N SER A 116 -22.85 -14.40 5.17
CA SER A 116 -23.82 -13.52 4.50
C SER A 116 -23.60 -12.04 4.80
N ILE A 117 -23.08 -11.68 5.97
CA ILE A 117 -22.79 -10.28 6.32
C ILE A 117 -21.67 -9.68 5.46
N CYS A 118 -20.76 -10.51 4.92
CA CYS A 118 -19.58 -10.03 4.19
C CYS A 118 -19.93 -9.13 3.00
N LYS A 119 -21.09 -9.35 2.36
CA LYS A 119 -21.57 -8.54 1.23
C LYS A 119 -21.85 -7.08 1.62
N ASN A 120 -22.27 -6.83 2.86
CA ASN A 120 -22.61 -5.49 3.37
C ASN A 120 -21.35 -4.64 3.59
N PHE A 121 -20.20 -5.30 3.73
CA PHE A 121 -18.92 -4.67 3.98
C PHE A 121 -18.05 -4.55 2.73
N THR A 122 -18.55 -4.90 1.54
CA THR A 122 -17.79 -4.74 0.29
C THR A 122 -18.16 -3.42 -0.39
N GLY A 123 -17.18 -2.63 -0.78
CA GLY A 123 -17.36 -1.31 -1.39
C GLY A 123 -16.73 -0.18 -0.57
N ILE A 124 -17.21 1.04 -0.78
CA ILE A 124 -16.76 2.23 -0.05
C ILE A 124 -17.56 2.31 1.25
N LEU A 125 -16.85 2.40 2.37
CA LEU A 125 -17.42 2.49 3.72
C LEU A 125 -16.82 3.69 4.46
N ALA A 126 -17.61 4.31 5.34
CA ALA A 126 -17.10 5.25 6.33
C ALA A 126 -16.67 4.47 7.57
N GLN A 127 -15.40 4.57 7.95
CA GLN A 127 -14.87 3.92 9.15
C GLN A 127 -14.33 4.96 10.13
N TYR A 128 -14.66 4.80 11.40
CA TYR A 128 -14.09 5.57 12.50
C TYR A 128 -12.77 4.93 12.94
N PRO A 129 -11.62 5.60 12.77
CA PRO A 129 -10.35 5.03 13.24
C PRO A 129 -10.34 4.83 14.76
N PRO A 130 -9.66 3.79 15.29
CA PRO A 130 -9.57 3.56 16.72
C PRO A 130 -8.71 4.62 17.39
N ALA A 131 -8.99 4.90 18.67
CA ALA A 131 -8.21 5.82 19.50
C ALA A 131 -6.73 5.42 19.60
N PHE A 132 -6.45 4.11 19.68
CA PHE A 132 -5.11 3.54 19.62
C PHE A 132 -4.62 3.40 18.17
N SER A 133 -4.43 4.55 17.52
CA SER A 133 -3.93 4.64 16.14
C SER A 133 -2.77 5.61 16.00
N ALA A 134 -2.03 5.49 14.90
CA ALA A 134 -0.97 6.42 14.54
C ALA A 134 -1.48 7.75 13.96
N ILE A 135 -2.78 8.04 13.91
CA ILE A 135 -3.29 9.33 13.42
C ILE A 135 -2.82 10.46 14.35
N LYS A 136 -2.49 11.63 13.80
CA LYS A 136 -2.16 12.81 14.62
C LYS A 136 -3.41 13.64 14.88
N VAL A 137 -3.64 14.01 16.13
CA VAL A 137 -4.63 14.99 16.59
C VAL A 137 -3.85 16.13 17.21
N ASN A 138 -4.02 17.35 16.69
CA ASN A 138 -3.28 18.55 17.14
C ASN A 138 -1.76 18.31 17.26
N GLY A 139 -1.17 17.65 16.25
CA GLY A 139 0.27 17.35 16.18
C GLY A 139 0.73 16.10 16.96
N VAL A 140 -0.06 15.57 17.89
CA VAL A 140 0.28 14.42 18.75
C VAL A 140 -0.38 13.15 18.23
N ARG A 141 0.32 12.00 18.29
CA ARG A 141 -0.24 10.70 17.86
C ARG A 141 -1.36 10.26 18.80
N SER A 142 -2.48 9.78 18.25
CA SER A 142 -3.70 9.40 18.98
C SER A 142 -3.43 8.33 20.03
N TYR A 143 -2.60 7.32 19.72
CA TYR A 143 -2.22 6.31 20.72
C TYR A 143 -1.47 6.88 21.94
N LYS A 144 -0.76 8.01 21.79
CA LYS A 144 -0.10 8.67 22.93
C LYS A 144 -1.15 9.35 23.82
N LEU A 145 -2.11 10.04 23.22
CA LEU A 145 -3.21 10.68 23.92
C LEU A 145 -4.07 9.64 24.66
N ALA A 146 -4.42 8.54 24.00
CA ALA A 146 -5.20 7.45 24.60
C ALA A 146 -4.52 6.83 25.84
N ARG A 147 -3.19 6.72 25.85
CA ARG A 147 -2.42 6.21 27.00
C ARG A 147 -2.23 7.22 28.13
N GLN A 148 -2.26 8.51 27.83
CA GLN A 148 -2.16 9.57 28.85
C GLN A 148 -3.51 9.78 29.54
N ASN A 149 -4.60 9.58 28.79
CA ASN A 149 -5.96 9.80 29.22
C ASN A 149 -6.62 8.55 29.83
N SER A 150 -5.87 7.65 30.47
CA SER A 150 -6.34 6.35 31.00
C SER A 150 -7.54 6.40 31.97
N ARG A 151 -8.06 7.60 32.31
CA ARG A 151 -9.26 7.85 33.12
C ARG A 151 -10.23 8.90 32.55
N LYS A 152 -10.02 9.47 31.35
CA LYS A 152 -10.92 10.46 30.72
C LYS A 152 -11.01 10.21 29.21
N GLU A 153 -12.24 10.17 28.68
CA GLU A 153 -12.66 10.08 27.27
C GLU A 153 -11.56 9.85 26.21
N LEU A 154 -11.61 8.68 25.57
CA LEU A 154 -10.75 8.35 24.44
C LEU A 154 -10.99 9.33 23.27
N PRO A 155 -9.93 9.73 22.53
CA PRO A 155 -10.07 10.65 21.41
C PRO A 155 -10.99 10.05 20.33
N ILE A 156 -12.07 10.77 20.02
CA ILE A 156 -12.97 10.44 18.91
C ILE A 156 -12.36 11.01 17.63
N LEU A 157 -12.08 10.13 16.66
CA LEU A 157 -11.49 10.51 15.38
C LEU A 157 -12.59 10.61 14.32
N ALA A 158 -12.52 11.65 13.48
CA ALA A 158 -13.47 11.82 12.37
C ALA A 158 -13.44 10.59 11.43
N PRO A 159 -14.60 10.18 10.88
CA PRO A 159 -14.69 9.03 10.00
C PRO A 159 -13.94 9.28 8.70
N ARG A 160 -13.46 8.20 8.08
CA ARG A 160 -12.72 8.24 6.81
C ARG A 160 -13.26 7.20 5.86
N ASN A 161 -13.23 7.55 4.57
CA ASN A 161 -13.59 6.60 3.52
C ASN A 161 -12.49 5.55 3.38
N ILE A 162 -12.90 4.30 3.46
CA ILE A 162 -12.10 3.12 3.14
C ILE A 162 -12.81 2.36 2.01
N THR A 163 -12.06 1.54 1.29
CA THR A 163 -12.63 0.60 0.32
C THR A 163 -12.26 -0.81 0.72
N ILE A 164 -13.27 -1.65 0.92
CA ILE A 164 -13.11 -3.10 1.02
C ILE A 164 -13.40 -3.67 -0.37
N TYR A 165 -12.36 -4.16 -1.03
CA TYR A 165 -12.47 -4.75 -2.36
C TYR A 165 -13.05 -6.15 -2.32
N LYS A 166 -12.75 -6.89 -1.25
CA LYS A 166 -13.24 -8.25 -1.02
C LYS A 166 -13.21 -8.53 0.48
N LEU A 167 -14.28 -9.14 0.98
CA LEU A 167 -14.34 -9.72 2.32
C LEU A 167 -14.92 -11.13 2.23
N GLU A 168 -14.25 -12.08 2.86
CA GLU A 168 -14.66 -13.49 2.88
C GLU A 168 -14.57 -14.03 4.29
N CYS A 169 -15.62 -14.69 4.79
CA CYS A 169 -15.53 -15.54 5.98
C CYS A 169 -14.92 -16.88 5.55
N LEU A 170 -13.76 -17.23 6.12
CA LEU A 170 -13.02 -18.44 5.79
C LEU A 170 -13.42 -19.63 6.68
N ASN A 171 -13.76 -19.36 7.93
CA ASN A 171 -14.05 -20.39 8.93
C ASN A 171 -14.85 -19.80 10.10
N PHE A 172 -15.61 -20.64 10.79
CA PHE A 172 -16.23 -20.32 12.07
C PHE A 172 -16.06 -21.49 13.06
N ASN A 173 -15.54 -21.18 14.24
CA ASN A 173 -15.40 -22.12 15.35
C ASN A 173 -16.46 -21.81 16.42
N PRO A 174 -17.54 -22.61 16.53
CA PRO A 174 -18.61 -22.34 17.50
C PRO A 174 -18.17 -22.48 18.95
N LEU A 175 -17.23 -23.40 19.25
CA LEU A 175 -16.75 -23.62 20.63
C LEU A 175 -15.98 -22.42 21.16
N LYS A 176 -15.17 -21.79 20.30
CA LYS A 176 -14.43 -20.57 20.64
C LYS A 176 -15.21 -19.28 20.39
N ARG A 177 -16.37 -19.37 19.73
CA ARG A 177 -17.15 -18.22 19.21
C ARG A 177 -16.31 -17.35 18.27
N GLU A 178 -15.50 -17.97 17.43
CA GLU A 178 -14.51 -17.28 16.59
C GLU A 178 -14.84 -17.39 15.11
N ALA A 179 -14.73 -16.29 14.37
CA ALA A 179 -14.78 -16.29 12.90
C ALA A 179 -13.49 -15.73 12.31
N THR A 180 -12.94 -16.43 11.32
CA THR A 180 -11.77 -15.98 10.55
C THR A 180 -12.22 -15.38 9.23
N TYR A 181 -11.72 -14.20 8.92
CA TYR A 181 -12.02 -13.45 7.71
C TYR A 181 -10.76 -13.15 6.90
N LYS A 182 -10.94 -12.99 5.59
CA LYS A 182 -9.95 -12.45 4.66
C LYS A 182 -10.47 -11.16 4.05
N ALA A 183 -9.76 -10.06 4.26
CA ALA A 183 -10.11 -8.76 3.70
C ALA A 183 -9.02 -8.25 2.75
N GLU A 184 -9.41 -7.85 1.54
CA GLU A 184 -8.61 -7.02 0.64
C GLU A 184 -9.12 -5.58 0.72
N CYS A 185 -8.29 -4.65 1.19
CA CYS A 185 -8.74 -3.31 1.53
C CYS A 185 -7.77 -2.21 1.08
N SER A 186 -8.26 -0.96 1.06
CA SER A 186 -7.49 0.24 0.79
C SER A 186 -6.56 0.61 1.94
N LYS A 187 -5.65 1.56 1.70
CA LYS A 187 -4.87 2.20 2.76
C LYS A 187 -5.78 2.75 3.86
N GLY A 188 -5.27 2.79 5.09
CA GLY A 188 -5.96 3.41 6.23
C GLY A 188 -7.10 2.58 6.82
N THR A 189 -7.38 1.40 6.29
CA THR A 189 -8.37 0.47 6.87
C THR A 189 -7.86 -0.10 8.19
N TYR A 190 -8.62 0.07 9.26
CA TYR A 190 -8.37 -0.52 10.57
C TYR A 190 -9.15 -1.83 10.68
N ILE A 191 -8.43 -2.95 10.68
CA ILE A 191 -9.04 -4.28 10.75
C ILE A 191 -9.69 -4.54 12.11
N ARG A 192 -9.15 -3.95 13.19
CA ARG A 192 -9.77 -3.99 14.53
C ARG A 192 -11.19 -3.41 14.52
N THR A 193 -11.33 -2.19 14.00
CA THR A 193 -12.65 -1.55 13.83
C THR A 193 -13.54 -2.33 12.87
N LEU A 194 -13.01 -2.83 11.75
CA LEU A 194 -13.79 -3.66 10.82
C LEU A 194 -14.38 -4.90 11.52
N GLY A 195 -13.61 -5.53 12.42
CA GLY A 195 -14.08 -6.65 13.23
C GLY A 195 -15.22 -6.28 14.17
N GLU A 196 -15.13 -5.12 14.83
CA GLU A 196 -16.20 -4.58 15.67
C GLU A 196 -17.46 -4.26 14.84
N ASP A 197 -17.30 -3.58 13.70
CA ASP A 197 -18.41 -3.18 12.84
C ASP A 197 -19.18 -4.40 12.30
N ILE A 198 -18.46 -5.46 11.90
CA ILE A 198 -19.04 -6.75 11.50
C ILE A 198 -19.88 -7.33 12.62
N ALA A 199 -19.34 -7.38 13.84
CA ALA A 199 -20.03 -7.94 14.99
C ALA A 199 -21.27 -7.13 15.38
N LEU A 200 -21.18 -5.80 15.38
CA LEU A 200 -22.31 -4.91 15.66
C LEU A 200 -23.44 -5.09 14.63
N SER A 201 -23.09 -5.26 13.36
CA SER A 201 -24.07 -5.53 12.29
C SER A 201 -24.76 -6.89 12.43
N LEU A 202 -24.15 -7.81 13.18
CA LEU A 202 -24.69 -9.11 13.57
C LEU A 202 -25.36 -9.08 14.96
N GLN A 203 -25.59 -7.89 15.54
CA GLN A 203 -26.15 -7.69 16.88
C GLN A 203 -25.31 -8.36 17.99
N SER A 204 -24.01 -8.47 17.76
CA SER A 204 -23.02 -9.02 18.68
C SER A 204 -21.97 -7.98 19.06
N LEU A 205 -21.00 -8.40 19.86
CA LEU A 205 -19.78 -7.68 20.16
C LEU A 205 -18.60 -8.55 19.76
N ALA A 206 -17.48 -7.95 19.36
CA ALA A 206 -16.26 -8.73 19.12
C ALA A 206 -14.99 -7.91 19.37
N PHE A 207 -13.89 -8.63 19.43
CA PHE A 207 -12.54 -8.08 19.35
C PHE A 207 -11.67 -9.00 18.49
N VAL A 208 -10.58 -8.46 17.94
CA VAL A 208 -9.65 -9.25 17.11
C VAL A 208 -8.72 -10.07 18.01
N VAL A 209 -8.72 -11.39 17.83
CA VAL A 209 -7.81 -12.32 18.52
C VAL A 209 -6.55 -12.60 17.71
N GLU A 210 -6.65 -12.57 16.38
CA GLU A 210 -5.52 -12.78 15.49
C GLU A 210 -5.58 -11.82 14.30
N LEU A 211 -4.42 -11.25 13.96
CA LEU A 211 -4.31 -10.35 12.81
C LEU A 211 -3.01 -10.60 12.06
N ARG A 212 -3.12 -11.04 10.81
CA ARG A 212 -1.99 -11.24 9.90
C ARG A 212 -2.17 -10.44 8.63
N ARG A 213 -1.23 -9.56 8.31
CA ARG A 213 -1.14 -8.95 6.98
C ARG A 213 -0.44 -9.92 6.03
N SER A 214 -1.20 -10.51 5.11
CA SER A 214 -0.69 -11.51 4.18
C SER A 214 -0.09 -10.91 2.90
N LYS A 215 -0.48 -9.67 2.55
CA LYS A 215 -0.01 -9.01 1.32
C LYS A 215 -0.03 -7.48 1.39
N VAL A 216 0.95 -6.82 0.78
CA VAL A 216 1.01 -5.38 0.48
C VAL A 216 1.54 -5.18 -0.94
N GLY A 217 0.69 -4.78 -1.89
CA GLY A 217 1.12 -4.64 -3.29
C GLY A 217 1.72 -5.95 -3.82
N LEU A 218 2.99 -5.92 -4.26
CA LEU A 218 3.74 -7.10 -4.72
C LEU A 218 4.30 -7.97 -3.58
N PHE A 219 4.38 -7.46 -2.35
CA PHE A 219 5.00 -8.15 -1.22
C PHE A 219 4.00 -9.09 -0.56
N THR A 220 4.36 -10.38 -0.47
CA THR A 220 3.53 -11.42 0.16
C THR A 220 4.20 -11.93 1.43
N ALA A 221 3.41 -12.50 2.34
CA ALA A 221 3.93 -13.11 3.56
C ALA A 221 4.64 -14.46 3.33
N SER A 222 4.43 -15.13 2.19
CA SER A 222 5.15 -16.36 1.85
C SER A 222 6.61 -16.09 1.49
N ASP A 223 6.86 -14.94 0.87
CA ASP A 223 8.18 -14.58 0.34
C ASP A 223 8.94 -13.65 1.31
N ALA A 224 8.49 -13.58 2.57
CA ALA A 224 8.98 -12.62 3.55
C ALA A 224 10.05 -13.22 4.45
N ILE A 225 11.16 -12.50 4.62
CA ILE A 225 12.29 -12.89 5.47
C ILE A 225 11.91 -12.68 6.93
N LYS A 226 12.03 -13.72 7.74
CA LYS A 226 11.76 -13.67 9.18
C LYS A 226 13.03 -13.33 9.98
N LEU A 227 13.45 -12.07 9.95
CA LEU A 227 14.73 -11.65 10.54
C LEU A 227 14.88 -11.96 12.04
N ILE A 228 13.80 -11.98 12.81
CA ILE A 228 13.87 -12.19 14.26
C ILE A 228 14.17 -13.64 14.62
N GLU A 229 13.95 -14.57 13.70
CA GLU A 229 14.31 -15.98 13.88
C GLU A 229 15.81 -16.24 13.63
N LEU A 230 16.58 -15.21 13.23
CA LEU A 230 18.01 -15.31 12.94
C LEU A 230 18.86 -14.85 14.13
N ASP A 231 20.08 -15.39 14.24
CA ASP A 231 21.08 -14.86 15.16
C ASP A 231 21.52 -13.46 14.72
N LEU A 232 21.09 -12.45 15.49
CA LEU A 232 21.33 -11.04 15.21
C LEU A 232 22.72 -10.54 15.61
N THR A 233 23.58 -11.40 16.17
CA THR A 233 24.94 -11.01 16.59
C THR A 233 25.90 -10.85 15.40
N ASN A 234 25.72 -11.62 14.34
CA ASN A 234 26.54 -11.51 13.12
C ASN A 234 25.89 -10.60 12.08
N GLN A 235 26.25 -9.31 12.12
CA GLN A 235 25.70 -8.31 11.21
C GLN A 235 26.09 -8.52 9.74
N GLU A 236 27.22 -9.16 9.45
CA GLU A 236 27.69 -9.39 8.08
C GLU A 236 26.83 -10.43 7.38
N ILE A 237 26.57 -11.58 8.03
CA ILE A 237 25.68 -12.63 7.50
C ILE A 237 24.29 -12.06 7.22
N ILE A 238 23.76 -11.24 8.13
CA ILE A 238 22.45 -10.62 7.94
C ILE A 238 22.48 -9.63 6.78
N ARG A 239 23.57 -8.86 6.64
CA ARG A 239 23.72 -7.93 5.52
C ARG A 239 23.70 -8.68 4.20
N GLU A 240 24.46 -9.76 4.07
CA GLU A 240 24.50 -10.59 2.85
C GLU A 240 23.14 -11.19 2.55
N LEU A 241 22.47 -11.79 3.54
CA LEU A 241 21.12 -12.34 3.38
C LEU A 241 20.13 -11.28 2.89
N LEU A 242 20.18 -10.07 3.46
CA LEU A 242 19.29 -8.97 3.06
C LEU A 242 19.62 -8.45 1.66
N ILE A 243 20.89 -8.41 1.26
CA ILE A 243 21.30 -8.00 -0.10
C ILE A 243 20.84 -9.04 -1.12
N ILE A 244 21.04 -10.32 -0.87
CA ILE A 244 20.65 -11.42 -1.77
C ILE A 244 19.13 -11.43 -1.99
N ASN A 245 18.36 -11.18 -0.94
CA ASN A 245 16.90 -11.13 -1.00
C ASN A 245 16.35 -9.72 -1.27
N SER A 246 17.21 -8.79 -1.70
CA SER A 246 16.78 -7.42 -1.99
C SER A 246 15.96 -7.35 -3.26
N ILE A 247 14.95 -6.49 -3.24
CA ILE A 247 14.07 -6.23 -4.37
C ILE A 247 14.43 -4.86 -4.94
N LYS A 248 14.62 -4.80 -6.26
CA LYS A 248 15.00 -3.57 -6.96
C LYS A 248 14.04 -2.42 -6.67
N ILE A 249 14.55 -1.19 -6.61
CA ILE A 249 13.77 0.01 -6.27
C ILE A 249 12.56 0.20 -7.19
N GLU A 250 12.71 -0.17 -8.47
CA GLU A 250 11.74 -0.08 -9.54
C GLU A 250 10.58 -1.07 -9.42
N ALA A 251 10.72 -2.14 -8.63
CA ALA A 251 9.71 -3.20 -8.56
C ALA A 251 8.35 -2.69 -8.08
N VAL A 252 8.33 -1.68 -7.19
CA VAL A 252 7.08 -1.05 -6.72
C VAL A 252 6.46 -0.10 -7.74
N LEU A 253 7.21 0.24 -8.77
CA LEU A 253 6.78 1.06 -9.91
C LEU A 253 6.26 0.18 -11.05
N ASP A 254 6.15 -1.13 -10.85
CA ASP A 254 5.57 -2.02 -11.87
C ASP A 254 4.13 -1.59 -12.18
N GLY A 255 3.87 -1.25 -13.44
CA GLY A 255 2.63 -0.62 -13.90
C GLY A 255 2.57 0.92 -13.81
N ILE A 256 3.69 1.60 -13.50
CA ILE A 256 3.90 3.05 -13.62
C ILE A 256 4.65 3.32 -14.93
N LEU A 257 4.28 4.38 -15.65
CA LEU A 257 4.89 4.70 -16.94
C LEU A 257 6.32 5.19 -16.76
N VAL A 258 7.21 4.69 -17.62
CA VAL A 258 8.64 5.06 -17.62
C VAL A 258 8.90 6.01 -18.77
N LEU A 259 9.57 7.12 -18.47
CA LEU A 259 10.07 8.07 -19.44
C LEU A 259 11.60 8.06 -19.40
N ASP A 260 12.22 7.65 -20.50
CA ASP A 260 13.65 7.82 -20.70
C ASP A 260 13.94 9.23 -21.23
N VAL A 261 14.88 9.92 -20.58
CA VAL A 261 15.28 11.30 -20.91
C VAL A 261 16.74 11.37 -21.31
N THR A 262 17.07 12.36 -22.13
CA THR A 262 18.45 12.62 -22.56
C THR A 262 19.30 13.10 -21.37
N LEU A 263 20.64 13.03 -21.51
CA LEU A 263 21.55 13.55 -20.48
C LEU A 263 21.30 15.04 -20.19
N GLU A 264 21.01 15.84 -21.22
CA GLU A 264 20.72 17.25 -21.06
C GLU A 264 19.43 17.48 -20.24
N GLN A 265 18.38 16.73 -20.54
CA GLN A 265 17.12 16.76 -19.78
C GLN A 265 17.34 16.26 -18.34
N ALA A 266 18.14 15.22 -18.15
CA ALA A 266 18.50 14.71 -16.83
C ALA A 266 19.19 15.79 -15.98
N THR A 267 20.14 16.52 -16.55
CA THR A 267 20.83 17.63 -15.88
C THR A 267 19.84 18.70 -15.45
N LYS A 268 18.95 19.14 -16.35
CA LYS A 268 17.90 20.12 -16.03
C LYS A 268 16.99 19.64 -14.89
N ILE A 269 16.52 18.41 -14.93
CA ILE A 269 15.65 17.81 -13.89
C ILE A 269 16.36 17.73 -12.54
N VAL A 270 17.63 17.28 -12.52
CA VAL A 270 18.43 17.17 -11.29
C VAL A 270 18.63 18.53 -10.63
N TYR A 271 18.77 19.60 -11.41
CA TYR A 271 18.85 20.98 -10.92
C TYR A 271 17.47 21.65 -10.69
N GLY A 272 16.38 20.89 -10.75
CA GLY A 272 15.02 21.39 -10.50
C GLY A 272 14.47 22.32 -11.59
N GLN A 273 15.10 22.33 -12.76
CA GLN A 273 14.64 23.13 -13.90
C GLN A 273 13.50 22.42 -14.63
N LYS A 274 12.54 23.21 -15.13
CA LYS A 274 11.42 22.68 -15.91
C LYS A 274 11.93 22.05 -17.21
N CYS A 275 11.52 20.81 -17.47
CA CYS A 275 11.68 20.16 -18.76
C CYS A 275 10.30 19.93 -19.37
N TYR A 276 10.19 20.24 -20.65
CA TYR A 276 9.02 19.92 -21.44
C TYR A 276 9.33 18.67 -22.25
N PHE A 277 8.36 17.77 -22.29
CA PHE A 277 8.46 16.54 -23.04
C PHE A 277 7.25 16.47 -23.95
N ASP A 278 7.52 16.33 -25.24
CA ASP A 278 6.47 16.16 -26.23
C ASP A 278 5.82 14.78 -26.04
N HIS A 279 4.50 14.71 -26.23
CA HIS A 279 3.72 13.46 -26.16
C HIS A 279 3.68 12.74 -24.79
N LEU A 280 4.01 13.41 -23.68
CA LEU A 280 3.70 12.90 -22.34
C LEU A 280 2.23 13.10 -21.97
N ASN A 281 1.36 12.27 -22.55
CA ASN A 281 -0.02 12.24 -22.11
C ASN A 281 -0.20 11.31 -20.90
N ASP A 282 -0.57 11.96 -19.79
CA ASP A 282 -1.62 11.51 -18.89
C ASP A 282 -1.41 10.15 -18.18
N THR A 283 -0.47 10.20 -17.23
CA THR A 283 -0.30 9.19 -16.18
C THR A 283 -0.23 9.82 -14.80
N ASP A 284 -0.90 9.19 -13.81
CA ASP A 284 -0.89 9.64 -12.42
C ASP A 284 0.51 9.71 -11.81
N LEU A 285 1.41 8.81 -12.18
CA LEU A 285 2.80 8.84 -11.80
C LEU A 285 3.65 8.56 -13.05
N ILE A 286 4.69 9.35 -13.28
CA ILE A 286 5.72 9.09 -14.30
C ILE A 286 7.02 8.80 -13.58
N TRP A 287 7.65 7.68 -13.93
CA TRP A 287 9.02 7.37 -13.56
C TRP A 287 9.95 7.94 -14.62
N ILE A 288 10.72 8.98 -14.27
CA ILE A 288 11.73 9.57 -15.15
C ILE A 288 13.06 8.86 -14.93
N ARG A 289 13.70 8.41 -16.02
CA ARG A 289 14.94 7.62 -16.03
C ARG A 289 15.94 8.20 -17.02
N CYS A 290 17.23 8.12 -16.71
CA CYS A 290 18.30 8.36 -17.68
C CYS A 290 19.35 7.26 -17.55
N ASN A 291 19.77 6.68 -18.68
CA ASN A 291 20.73 5.57 -18.74
C ASN A 291 20.39 4.42 -17.78
N GLY A 292 19.11 4.06 -17.69
CA GLY A 292 18.66 2.97 -16.82
C GLY A 292 18.51 3.34 -15.33
N LYS A 293 18.87 4.55 -14.89
CA LYS A 293 18.78 4.98 -13.48
C LYS A 293 17.58 5.90 -13.23
N LEU A 294 16.82 5.62 -12.16
CA LEU A 294 15.74 6.48 -11.67
C LEU A 294 16.25 7.89 -11.33
N LEU A 295 15.64 8.90 -11.94
CA LEU A 295 15.92 10.32 -11.69
C LEU A 295 14.83 10.98 -10.84
N ALA A 296 13.56 10.81 -11.21
CA ALA A 296 12.45 11.48 -10.56
C ALA A 296 11.12 10.72 -10.69
N ILE A 297 10.16 11.08 -9.84
CA ILE A 297 8.76 10.65 -9.94
C ILE A 297 7.84 11.86 -9.90
N GLU A 298 7.00 12.00 -10.91
CA GLU A 298 6.09 13.16 -11.12
C GLU A 298 4.62 12.74 -11.12
N ARG A 299 3.72 13.59 -10.59
CA ARG A 299 2.27 13.33 -10.50
C ARG A 299 1.48 14.34 -11.33
N LYS A 300 0.88 13.95 -12.46
CA LYS A 300 0.17 14.92 -13.33
C LYS A 300 -1.24 15.21 -12.79
N GLN A 301 -1.48 16.42 -12.26
CA GLN A 301 -2.76 16.85 -11.67
C GLN A 301 -3.90 17.09 -12.71
N GLN A 302 -3.59 17.13 -14.01
CA GLN A 302 -4.52 17.59 -15.06
C GLN A 302 -5.65 16.63 -15.45
N ILE A 303 -5.40 15.32 -15.65
CA ILE A 303 -6.50 14.34 -15.92
C ILE A 303 -7.48 14.30 -14.77
N ILE A 304 -6.92 14.26 -13.56
CA ILE A 304 -7.69 14.17 -12.34
C ILE A 304 -8.65 15.36 -12.31
N ALA A 305 -8.17 16.58 -12.55
CA ALA A 305 -9.04 17.75 -12.64
C ALA A 305 -10.11 17.67 -13.76
N GLN A 306 -9.82 17.05 -14.90
CA GLN A 306 -10.75 16.98 -16.05
C GLN A 306 -11.88 15.94 -15.90
N TYR A 307 -11.62 14.87 -15.13
CA TYR A 307 -12.54 13.74 -14.98
C TYR A 307 -13.02 13.52 -13.54
N ALA A 308 -12.47 14.28 -12.58
CA ALA A 308 -12.93 14.34 -11.21
C ALA A 308 -14.38 14.80 -11.13
N LYS A 309 -15.16 14.13 -10.28
CA LYS A 309 -16.53 14.55 -9.93
C LYS A 309 -16.57 15.69 -8.91
N SER A 310 -15.45 16.00 -8.28
CA SER A 310 -15.28 17.08 -7.29
C SER A 310 -13.80 17.44 -7.12
N GLU A 311 -13.48 18.60 -6.53
CA GLU A 311 -12.07 19.04 -6.32
C GLU A 311 -11.19 18.03 -5.57
N ASN A 312 -11.78 17.10 -4.79
CA ASN A 312 -11.06 16.05 -4.06
C ASN A 312 -11.15 14.65 -4.68
N ASP A 313 -11.76 14.50 -5.85
CA ASP A 313 -11.92 13.20 -6.51
C ASP A 313 -10.64 12.82 -7.30
N THR A 314 -9.75 12.08 -6.66
CA THR A 314 -8.52 11.58 -7.28
C THR A 314 -8.58 10.11 -7.71
N GLY A 315 -9.76 9.48 -7.76
CA GLY A 315 -9.82 8.02 -7.85
C GLY A 315 -11.16 7.37 -8.13
N SER A 316 -12.16 8.12 -8.61
CA SER A 316 -13.41 7.55 -9.11
C SER A 316 -13.21 6.57 -10.26
N ASP A 317 -14.19 5.70 -10.48
CA ASP A 317 -14.16 4.69 -11.56
C ASP A 317 -13.90 5.34 -12.92
N GLU A 318 -14.47 6.52 -13.17
CA GLU A 318 -14.28 7.33 -14.36
C GLU A 318 -12.85 7.91 -14.44
N VAL A 319 -12.30 8.48 -13.36
CA VAL A 319 -10.91 8.96 -13.34
C VAL A 319 -9.95 7.80 -13.64
N VAL A 320 -10.10 6.67 -12.95
CA VAL A 320 -9.26 5.48 -13.15
C VAL A 320 -9.41 4.91 -14.56
N CYS A 321 -10.62 4.92 -15.13
CA CYS A 321 -10.85 4.44 -16.49
C CYS A 321 -10.28 5.39 -17.56
N ALA A 322 -10.32 6.70 -17.34
CA ALA A 322 -9.67 7.69 -18.20
C ALA A 322 -8.15 7.49 -18.20
N ILE A 323 -7.54 7.33 -17.02
CA ILE A 323 -6.10 7.05 -16.86
C ILE A 323 -5.69 5.75 -17.57
N LEU A 324 -6.48 4.68 -17.44
CA LEU A 324 -6.20 3.42 -18.12
C LEU A 324 -6.35 3.54 -19.64
N THR A 325 -7.29 4.36 -20.11
CA THR A 325 -7.53 4.58 -21.54
C THR A 325 -6.34 5.24 -22.19
N GLU A 326 -5.79 6.28 -21.57
CA GLU A 326 -4.65 6.97 -22.14
C GLU A 326 -3.38 6.11 -22.12
N ARG A 327 -3.16 5.35 -21.03
CA ARG A 327 -2.05 4.37 -20.97
C ARG A 327 -2.12 3.33 -22.09
N ILE A 328 -3.31 2.87 -22.43
CA ILE A 328 -3.52 1.92 -23.53
C ILE A 328 -3.17 2.58 -24.86
N ASN A 329 -3.58 3.84 -25.08
CA ASN A 329 -3.25 4.59 -26.29
C ASN A 329 -1.73 4.77 -26.43
N ASN A 330 -1.05 5.23 -25.38
CA ASN A 330 0.40 5.44 -25.37
C ASN A 330 1.19 4.15 -25.64
N LEU A 331 0.83 3.04 -24.98
CA LEU A 331 1.47 1.75 -25.23
C LEU A 331 1.17 1.24 -26.64
N THR A 332 -0.04 1.48 -27.16
CA THR A 332 -0.41 1.13 -28.54
C THR A 332 0.47 1.88 -29.55
N GLU A 333 0.72 3.17 -29.33
CA GLU A 333 1.67 3.96 -30.14
C GLU A 333 3.10 3.45 -30.01
N HIS A 334 3.58 3.18 -28.79
CA HIS A 334 4.93 2.63 -28.56
C HIS A 334 5.18 1.32 -29.32
N PHE A 335 4.19 0.43 -29.39
CA PHE A 335 4.31 -0.82 -30.15
C PHE A 335 4.30 -0.66 -31.66
N LYS A 336 3.99 0.53 -32.21
CA LYS A 336 4.14 0.78 -33.65
C LYS A 336 5.61 0.78 -34.08
N THR A 337 6.53 1.14 -33.17
CA THR A 337 7.97 1.20 -33.44
C THR A 337 8.78 0.11 -32.71
N ASN A 338 8.21 -0.50 -31.66
CA ASN A 338 8.92 -1.45 -30.78
C ASN A 338 8.25 -2.83 -30.71
N HIS A 339 8.13 -3.52 -31.85
CA HIS A 339 7.36 -4.78 -31.96
C HIS A 339 7.89 -5.96 -31.13
N LYS A 340 9.16 -5.94 -30.72
CA LYS A 340 9.81 -7.05 -29.98
C LYS A 340 9.74 -6.92 -28.44
N ASP A 341 9.12 -5.87 -27.90
CA ASP A 341 8.91 -5.74 -26.45
C ASP A 341 7.70 -6.56 -25.97
N PHE A 342 7.93 -7.86 -25.77
CA PHE A 342 6.91 -8.81 -25.34
C PHE A 342 6.45 -8.58 -23.89
N SER A 343 7.28 -7.97 -23.03
CA SER A 343 6.96 -7.71 -21.63
C SER A 343 5.93 -6.60 -21.51
N SER A 344 6.18 -5.46 -22.15
CA SER A 344 5.24 -4.34 -22.17
C SER A 344 3.94 -4.71 -22.89
N ARG A 345 3.99 -5.61 -23.89
CA ARG A 345 2.79 -6.09 -24.62
C ARG A 345 1.86 -6.87 -23.69
N ARG A 346 2.41 -7.68 -22.80
CA ARG A 346 1.63 -8.34 -21.73
C ARG A 346 1.04 -7.32 -20.75
N GLY A 347 1.80 -6.27 -20.42
CA GLY A 347 1.33 -5.12 -19.64
C GLY A 347 0.12 -4.41 -20.27
N LEU A 348 0.18 -4.13 -21.57
CA LEU A 348 -0.92 -3.54 -22.35
C LEU A 348 -2.18 -4.39 -22.27
N LEU A 349 -2.09 -5.71 -22.48
CA LEU A 349 -3.23 -6.61 -22.40
C LEU A 349 -3.88 -6.60 -21.00
N MET A 350 -3.08 -6.53 -19.93
CA MET A 350 -3.60 -6.40 -18.57
C MET A 350 -4.34 -5.06 -18.35
N LEU A 351 -3.80 -3.96 -18.88
CA LEU A 351 -4.43 -2.64 -18.81
C LEU A 351 -5.75 -2.62 -19.57
N VAL A 352 -5.79 -3.20 -20.79
CA VAL A 352 -7.02 -3.37 -21.59
C VAL A 352 -8.06 -4.18 -20.81
N GLY A 353 -7.64 -5.29 -20.20
CA GLY A 353 -8.52 -6.13 -19.37
C GLY A 353 -9.07 -5.39 -18.16
N ARG A 354 -8.23 -4.59 -17.48
CA ARG A 354 -8.63 -3.78 -16.32
C ARG A 354 -9.58 -2.65 -16.72
N ARG A 355 -9.31 -1.93 -17.81
CA ARG A 355 -10.19 -0.90 -18.38
C ARG A 355 -11.56 -1.49 -18.74
N ARG A 356 -11.59 -2.64 -19.40
CA ARG A 356 -12.83 -3.32 -19.79
C ARG A 356 -13.70 -3.67 -18.57
N LYS A 357 -13.09 -4.14 -17.47
CA LYS A 357 -13.81 -4.42 -16.22
C LYS A 357 -14.43 -3.16 -15.61
N LEU A 358 -13.70 -2.04 -15.62
CA LEU A 358 -14.20 -0.75 -15.12
C LEU A 358 -15.32 -0.19 -16.01
N LEU A 359 -15.17 -0.23 -17.33
CA LEU A 359 -16.22 0.16 -18.27
C LEU A 359 -17.49 -0.66 -18.07
N ASN A 360 -17.38 -1.97 -17.86
CA ASN A 360 -18.53 -2.82 -17.55
C ASN A 360 -19.19 -2.43 -16.22
N TYR A 361 -18.41 -2.03 -15.22
CA TYR A 361 -18.93 -1.57 -13.94
C TYR A 361 -19.66 -0.23 -14.06
N ILE A 362 -19.09 0.74 -14.79
CA ILE A 362 -19.71 2.04 -15.08
C ILE A 362 -21.01 1.82 -15.87
N LYS A 363 -21.00 0.94 -16.88
CA LYS A 363 -22.18 0.58 -17.67
C LYS A 363 -23.30 -0.03 -16.82
N LYS A 364 -22.97 -0.88 -15.85
CA LYS A 364 -23.94 -1.46 -14.91
C LYS A 364 -24.58 -0.41 -13.99
N LYS A 365 -23.84 0.63 -13.60
CA LYS A 365 -24.36 1.72 -12.76
C LYS A 365 -25.29 2.65 -13.54
N SER A 366 -24.90 3.04 -14.76
CA SER A 366 -25.71 3.91 -15.60
C SER A 366 -25.27 3.78 -17.06
N LEU A 367 -26.23 3.37 -17.91
CA LEU A 367 -25.99 3.24 -19.34
C LEU A 367 -25.76 4.59 -20.02
N SER A 368 -26.50 5.63 -19.62
CA SER A 368 -26.37 6.99 -20.17
C SER A 368 -25.00 7.59 -19.82
N ASN A 369 -24.54 7.45 -18.57
CA ASN A 369 -23.23 7.93 -18.14
C ASN A 369 -22.11 7.17 -18.87
N TYR A 370 -22.24 5.85 -19.01
CA TYR A 370 -21.28 5.05 -19.78
C TYR A 370 -21.17 5.53 -21.23
N LEU A 371 -22.30 5.77 -21.91
CA LEU A 371 -22.29 6.21 -23.31
C LEU A 371 -21.65 7.60 -23.47
N ALA A 372 -21.98 8.56 -22.59
CA ALA A 372 -21.34 9.88 -22.59
C ALA A 372 -19.84 9.77 -22.32
N PHE A 373 -19.45 8.90 -21.38
CA PHE A 373 -18.08 8.73 -20.95
C PHE A 373 -17.18 8.07 -22.02
N ILE A 374 -17.62 7.00 -22.68
CA ILE A 374 -16.83 6.38 -23.76
C ILE A 374 -16.67 7.31 -24.97
N ASN A 375 -17.67 8.16 -25.23
CA ASN A 375 -17.61 9.16 -26.29
C ASN A 375 -16.59 10.25 -25.95
N LYS A 376 -16.64 10.77 -24.70
CA LYS A 376 -15.62 11.71 -24.18
C LYS A 376 -14.20 11.13 -24.23
N LEU A 377 -14.04 9.82 -24.05
CA LEU A 377 -12.76 9.12 -24.12
C LEU A 377 -12.32 8.69 -25.53
N GLY A 378 -13.14 8.88 -26.57
CA GLY A 378 -12.82 8.45 -27.94
C GLY A 378 -12.71 6.94 -28.12
N ILE A 379 -13.30 6.13 -27.24
CA ILE A 379 -13.26 4.66 -27.33
C ILE A 379 -14.36 4.19 -28.29
N ARG A 380 -13.96 3.52 -29.39
CA ARG A 380 -14.92 2.91 -30.32
C ARG A 380 -15.69 1.75 -29.64
N LYS A 381 -16.98 1.63 -29.98
CA LYS A 381 -17.94 0.66 -29.41
C LYS A 381 -17.51 -0.80 -29.57
#